data_AF-D6K121-F1
#
_entry.id   AF-D6K121-F1
#
_cell.length_a   1.000
_cell.length_b   1.000
_cell.length_c   1.000
_cell.angle_alpha   90.00
_cell.angle_beta   90.00
_cell.angle_gamma   90.00
#
_symmetry.space_group_name_H-M   'P 1'
#
loop_
_entity.id
_entity.type
_entity.pdbx_description
1 polymer ?
#
loop_
_entity_poly.entity_id
_entity_poly.type
_entity_poly.pdbx_seq_one_letter_code
_entity_poly.pdbx_strand_id
1 'polypeptide(L)'
;MTPVELSRTVLRAVCRAVDAGELNVDPPERVVVTPPGAGGCGDYATNVALQLARPAGQPALRVADVLRGHLLNLDGIRDVSVTGPGFLNISLRAGDAGAQRLVEEILRRGQRYGHADPGAPSRAVELRCRREPRALVHADVVARLLRAVHGDTVRIRCVGVSAGAGSGAGAGVSHAGPPPPPASVSAWADLLALPADISLTAADAPADVHFSADTPADTRS
;
A
#
# COMPACT_ATOMS: atom_id res chain seq x y z
N MET A 1 -1.60 12.17 -11.33
CA MET A 1 -0.79 10.97 -11.14
C MET A 1 -0.33 10.99 -9.69
N THR A 2 -0.47 9.89 -8.98
CA THR A 2 0.02 9.75 -7.61
C THR A 2 1.51 9.36 -7.62
N PRO A 3 2.27 9.56 -6.52
CA PRO A 3 3.67 9.14 -6.45
C PRO A 3 3.85 7.64 -6.73
N VAL A 4 2.93 6.80 -6.26
CA VAL A 4 2.97 5.34 -6.49
C VAL A 4 2.72 5.00 -7.95
N GLU A 5 1.76 5.67 -8.59
CA GLU A 5 1.52 5.54 -10.04
C GLU A 5 2.73 6.00 -10.84
N LEU A 6 3.36 7.11 -10.45
CA LEU A 6 4.57 7.60 -11.10
C LEU A 6 5.72 6.61 -10.95
N SER A 7 5.99 6.10 -9.74
CA SER A 7 6.97 5.04 -9.50
C SER A 7 6.76 3.81 -10.39
N ARG A 8 5.51 3.34 -10.51
CA ARG A 8 5.16 2.21 -11.40
C ARG A 8 5.35 2.56 -12.86
N THR A 9 5.03 3.79 -13.25
CA THR A 9 5.18 4.30 -14.61
C THR A 9 6.66 4.37 -15.01
N VAL A 10 7.51 4.87 -14.11
CA VAL A 10 8.96 4.89 -14.32
C VAL A 10 9.53 3.47 -14.41
N LEU A 11 9.11 2.55 -13.53
CA LEU A 11 9.54 1.16 -13.61
C LEU A 11 9.16 0.52 -14.97
N ARG A 12 7.93 0.76 -15.45
CA ARG A 12 7.53 0.26 -16.79
C ARG A 12 8.37 0.89 -17.91
N ALA A 13 8.73 2.17 -17.80
CA ALA A 13 9.61 2.81 -18.77
C ALA A 13 11.00 2.17 -18.78
N VAL A 14 11.53 1.81 -17.61
CA VAL A 14 12.79 1.06 -17.49
C VAL A 14 12.67 -0.31 -18.15
N CYS A 15 11.63 -1.09 -17.83
CA CYS A 15 11.41 -2.40 -18.47
C CYS A 15 11.35 -2.28 -20.00
N ARG A 16 10.65 -1.28 -20.54
CA ARG A 16 10.59 -1.04 -21.99
C ARG A 16 11.95 -0.72 -22.61
N ALA A 17 12.77 0.07 -21.93
CA ALA A 17 14.12 0.38 -22.39
C ALA A 17 15.03 -0.86 -22.39
N VAL A 18 14.84 -1.77 -21.43
CA VAL A 18 15.53 -3.07 -21.39
C VAL A 18 15.04 -3.99 -22.50
N ASP A 19 13.72 -4.13 -22.67
CA ASP A 19 13.10 -4.95 -23.72
C ASP A 19 13.47 -4.48 -25.14
N ALA A 20 13.66 -3.17 -25.32
CA ALA A 20 14.12 -2.56 -26.57
C ALA A 20 15.63 -2.76 -26.82
N GLY A 21 16.38 -3.31 -25.87
CA GLY A 21 17.84 -3.50 -25.97
C GLY A 21 18.65 -2.21 -25.83
N GLU A 22 18.03 -1.11 -25.38
CA GLU A 22 18.70 0.18 -25.16
C GLU A 22 19.50 0.17 -23.85
N LEU A 23 19.04 -0.62 -22.86
CA LEU A 23 19.71 -0.84 -21.58
C LEU A 23 19.93 -2.35 -21.36
N ASN A 24 21.19 -2.78 -21.33
CA ASN A 24 21.56 -4.17 -21.04
C ASN A 24 21.72 -4.38 -19.53
N VAL A 25 20.61 -4.32 -18.80
CA VAL A 25 20.56 -4.53 -17.34
C VAL A 25 19.30 -5.24 -16.92
N ASP A 26 19.35 -5.92 -15.78
CA ASP A 26 18.13 -6.37 -15.12
C ASP A 26 17.34 -5.17 -14.58
N PRO A 27 16.03 -5.10 -14.84
CA PRO A 27 15.20 -4.03 -14.29
C PRO A 27 15.17 -4.11 -12.75
N PRO A 28 15.13 -2.97 -12.05
CA PRO A 28 15.11 -2.95 -10.60
C PRO A 28 13.75 -3.45 -10.08
N GLU A 29 13.73 -4.11 -8.93
CA GLU A 29 12.48 -4.59 -8.32
C GLU A 29 11.51 -3.44 -7.99
N ARG A 30 12.06 -2.27 -7.61
CA ARG A 30 11.28 -1.10 -7.25
C ARG A 30 11.98 0.19 -7.65
N VAL A 31 11.21 1.11 -8.22
CA VAL A 31 11.60 2.51 -8.41
C VAL A 31 10.91 3.37 -7.37
N VAL A 32 11.66 4.25 -6.71
CA VAL A 32 11.12 5.24 -5.78
C VAL A 32 11.21 6.61 -6.42
N VAL A 33 10.11 7.35 -6.34
CA VAL A 33 10.06 8.77 -6.65
C VAL A 33 9.89 9.54 -5.34
N THR A 34 10.65 10.60 -5.18
CA THR A 34 10.61 11.48 -4.01
C THR A 34 10.35 12.91 -4.46
N PRO A 35 9.91 13.81 -3.58
CA PRO A 35 9.98 15.23 -3.87
C PRO A 35 11.42 15.63 -4.28
N PRO A 36 11.61 16.62 -5.17
CA PRO A 36 12.93 17.08 -5.56
C PRO A 36 13.69 17.63 -4.35
N GLY A 37 14.99 17.31 -4.27
CA GLY A 37 15.88 17.87 -3.25
C GLY A 37 16.19 19.36 -3.49
N ALA A 38 16.95 19.97 -2.60
CA ALA A 38 17.40 21.36 -2.75
C ALA A 38 18.19 21.53 -4.07
N GLY A 39 17.67 22.35 -4.99
CA GLY A 39 18.23 22.55 -6.33
C GLY A 39 17.66 21.65 -7.44
N GLY A 40 16.76 20.71 -7.10
CA GLY A 40 15.97 19.98 -8.08
C GLY A 40 14.82 20.83 -8.64
N CYS A 41 14.30 20.45 -9.80
CA CYS A 41 13.16 21.10 -10.44
C CYS A 41 12.02 20.09 -10.67
N GLY A 42 10.82 20.59 -10.97
CA GLY A 42 9.64 19.73 -11.19
C GLY A 42 8.92 19.33 -9.90
N ASP A 43 8.04 18.33 -10.02
CA ASP A 43 7.17 17.87 -8.93
C ASP A 43 7.76 16.67 -8.18
N TYR A 44 8.53 15.84 -8.89
CA TYR A 44 9.15 14.63 -8.35
C TYR A 44 10.54 14.41 -8.94
N ALA A 45 11.37 13.66 -8.23
CA ALA A 45 12.71 13.25 -8.66
C ALA A 45 12.92 11.75 -8.43
N THR A 46 13.79 11.14 -9.24
CA THR A 46 14.25 9.77 -9.04
C THR A 46 15.73 9.60 -9.39
N ASN A 47 16.41 8.73 -8.66
CA ASN A 47 17.81 8.36 -8.86
C ASN A 47 17.98 7.06 -9.67
N VAL A 48 16.92 6.57 -10.31
CA VAL A 48 16.95 5.28 -11.02
C VAL A 48 18.05 5.20 -12.08
N ALA A 49 18.33 6.29 -12.80
CA ALA A 49 19.41 6.31 -13.78
C ALA A 49 20.79 6.10 -13.16
N LEU A 50 21.04 6.63 -11.96
CA LEU A 50 22.28 6.40 -11.21
C LEU A 50 22.41 4.94 -10.76
N GLN A 51 21.30 4.35 -10.34
CA GLN A 51 21.26 2.94 -9.92
C GLN A 51 21.53 1.99 -11.09
N LEU A 52 21.04 2.33 -12.28
CA LEU A 52 21.18 1.51 -13.49
C LEU A 52 22.50 1.76 -14.26
N ALA A 53 23.14 2.90 -14.08
CA ALA A 53 24.39 3.25 -14.76
C ALA A 53 25.52 2.22 -14.52
N ARG A 54 25.72 1.84 -13.25
CA ARG A 54 26.76 0.89 -12.86
C ARG A 54 26.55 -0.52 -13.46
N PRO A 55 25.38 -1.16 -13.30
CA PRO A 55 25.13 -2.46 -13.92
C PRO A 55 25.10 -2.39 -15.45
N ALA A 56 24.71 -1.25 -16.05
CA ALA A 56 24.69 -1.08 -17.51
C ALA A 56 26.08 -0.88 -18.12
N GLY A 57 27.10 -0.56 -17.31
CA GLY A 57 28.40 -0.13 -17.81
C GLY A 57 28.34 1.18 -18.60
N GLN A 58 27.32 2.02 -18.38
CA GLN A 58 27.08 3.25 -19.13
C GLN A 58 27.13 4.48 -18.23
N PRO A 59 27.48 5.67 -18.75
CA PRO A 59 27.35 6.91 -17.99
C PRO A 59 25.90 7.16 -17.58
N ALA A 60 25.67 7.59 -16.33
CA ALA A 60 24.34 7.84 -15.82
C ALA A 60 23.54 8.86 -16.64
N LEU A 61 24.21 9.85 -17.25
CA LEU A 61 23.59 10.77 -18.19
C LEU A 61 23.00 10.07 -19.42
N ARG A 62 23.70 9.08 -19.98
CA ARG A 62 23.21 8.32 -21.14
C ARG A 62 21.99 7.48 -20.78
N VAL A 63 22.02 6.83 -19.61
CA VAL A 63 20.86 6.09 -19.08
C VAL A 63 19.69 7.03 -18.80
N ALA A 64 19.96 8.21 -18.25
CA ALA A 64 18.92 9.22 -18.00
C ALA A 64 18.29 9.74 -19.30
N ASP A 65 19.07 9.97 -20.36
CA ASP A 65 18.57 10.41 -21.66
C ASP A 65 17.68 9.35 -22.33
N VAL A 66 18.07 8.08 -22.25
CA VAL A 66 17.24 6.95 -22.71
C VAL A 66 15.91 6.94 -21.97
N LEU A 67 15.95 6.94 -20.64
CA LEU A 67 14.73 6.93 -19.81
C LEU A 67 13.87 8.18 -20.02
N ARG A 68 14.48 9.34 -20.21
CA ARG A 68 13.79 10.59 -20.55
C ARG A 68 12.96 10.44 -21.83
N GLY A 69 13.51 9.83 -22.88
CA GLY A 69 12.78 9.56 -24.13
C GLY A 69 11.54 8.69 -23.91
N HIS A 70 11.65 7.64 -23.10
CA HIS A 70 10.52 6.78 -22.75
C HIS A 70 9.47 7.49 -21.89
N LEU A 71 9.90 8.32 -20.94
CA LEU A 71 9.02 9.01 -19.98
C LEU A 71 8.24 10.17 -20.61
N LEU A 72 8.85 10.93 -21.52
CA LEU A 72 8.17 12.06 -22.20
C LEU A 72 6.96 11.61 -23.04
N ASN A 73 6.94 10.35 -23.46
CA ASN A 73 5.84 9.76 -24.23
C ASN A 73 4.68 9.26 -23.35
N LEU A 74 4.76 9.39 -22.03
CA LEU A 74 3.76 8.86 -21.10
C LEU A 74 2.75 9.92 -20.69
N ASP A 75 1.49 9.51 -20.56
CA ASP A 75 0.41 10.39 -20.11
C ASP A 75 0.63 10.88 -18.69
N GLY A 76 0.37 12.18 -18.46
CA GLY A 76 0.52 12.85 -17.17
C GLY A 76 1.89 13.48 -16.92
N ILE A 77 2.92 13.12 -17.71
CA ILE A 77 4.24 13.74 -17.64
C ILE A 77 4.28 14.93 -18.62
N ARG A 78 4.66 16.11 -18.10
CA ARG A 78 4.84 17.33 -18.90
C ARG A 78 6.25 17.44 -19.45
N ASP A 79 7.21 17.25 -18.57
CA ASP A 79 8.63 17.40 -18.89
C ASP A 79 9.46 16.53 -17.96
N VAL A 80 10.62 16.11 -18.46
CA VAL A 80 11.61 15.37 -17.70
C VAL A 80 12.97 16.02 -17.96
N SER A 81 13.55 16.58 -16.92
CA SER A 81 14.87 17.21 -16.95
C SER A 81 15.88 16.34 -16.21
N VAL A 82 17.12 16.34 -16.69
CA VAL A 82 18.22 15.60 -16.05
C VAL A 82 19.12 16.63 -15.38
N THR A 83 19.37 16.49 -14.08
CA THR A 83 20.31 17.36 -13.36
C THR A 83 21.45 16.60 -12.70
N GLY A 84 22.56 17.33 -12.56
CA GLY A 84 23.75 16.89 -11.83
C GLY A 84 24.30 15.57 -12.35
N PRO A 85 24.56 14.58 -11.46
CA PRO A 85 25.17 13.31 -11.85
C PRO A 85 24.24 12.35 -12.59
N GLY A 86 22.96 12.69 -12.81
CA GLY A 86 21.97 11.81 -13.46
C GLY A 86 20.66 11.65 -12.69
N PHE A 87 20.22 12.67 -11.94
CA PHE A 87 18.88 12.66 -11.35
C PHE A 87 17.85 13.02 -12.41
N LEU A 88 16.76 12.23 -12.48
CA LEU A 88 15.61 12.51 -13.33
C LEU A 88 14.60 13.30 -12.53
N ASN A 89 14.41 14.56 -12.90
CA ASN A 89 13.39 15.45 -12.37
C ASN A 89 12.19 15.46 -13.31
N ILE A 90 11.01 15.19 -12.77
CA ILE A 90 9.79 14.96 -13.51
C ILE A 90 8.80 16.06 -13.14
N SER A 91 8.36 16.80 -14.15
CA SER A 91 7.23 17.70 -14.06
C SER A 91 5.97 17.00 -14.56
N LEU A 92 4.92 17.04 -13.76
CA LEU A 92 3.59 16.58 -14.17
C LEU A 92 2.86 17.69 -14.95
N ARG A 93 1.87 17.30 -15.76
CA ARG A 93 1.03 18.27 -16.48
C ARG A 93 0.20 19.10 -15.49
N ALA A 94 0.08 20.39 -15.75
CA ALA A 94 -0.73 21.28 -14.92
C ALA A 94 -2.19 20.78 -14.90
N GLY A 95 -2.78 20.66 -13.72
CA GLY A 95 -4.11 20.06 -13.56
C GLY A 95 -4.12 18.54 -13.54
N ASP A 96 -2.96 17.88 -13.39
CA ASP A 96 -2.89 16.44 -13.13
C ASP A 96 -3.51 16.12 -11.76
N ALA A 97 -4.84 15.99 -11.77
CA ALA A 97 -5.70 15.82 -10.62
C ALA A 97 -5.54 14.47 -9.92
N GLY A 98 -4.51 13.66 -10.19
CA GLY A 98 -4.45 12.32 -9.60
C GLY A 98 -4.39 12.32 -8.08
N ALA A 99 -3.64 13.25 -7.45
CA ALA A 99 -3.65 13.39 -6.00
C ALA A 99 -5.01 13.92 -5.49
N GLN A 100 -5.57 14.94 -6.16
CA GLN A 100 -6.86 15.53 -5.77
C GLN A 100 -8.02 14.54 -5.94
N ARG A 101 -8.11 13.85 -7.08
CA ARG A 101 -9.07 12.78 -7.38
C ARG A 101 -8.91 11.62 -6.41
N LEU A 102 -7.68 11.28 -6.00
CA LEU A 102 -7.46 10.27 -4.96
C LEU A 102 -8.04 10.73 -3.63
N VAL A 103 -7.80 11.99 -3.24
CA VAL A 103 -8.37 12.55 -2.01
C VAL A 103 -9.90 12.59 -2.07
N GLU A 104 -10.48 13.06 -3.18
CA GLU A 104 -11.92 13.03 -3.43
C GLU A 104 -12.47 11.60 -3.34
N GLU A 105 -11.77 10.61 -3.87
CA GLU A 105 -12.14 9.20 -3.80
C GLU A 105 -12.07 8.64 -2.37
N ILE A 106 -11.01 8.99 -1.63
CA ILE A 106 -10.85 8.61 -0.22
C ILE A 106 -12.01 9.19 0.59
N LEU A 107 -12.32 10.48 0.42
CA LEU A 107 -13.42 11.14 1.12
C LEU A 107 -14.78 10.55 0.73
N ARG A 108 -14.99 10.25 -0.56
CA ARG A 108 -16.22 9.63 -1.08
C ARG A 108 -16.42 8.21 -0.53
N ARG A 109 -15.36 7.41 -0.42
CA ARG A 109 -15.44 6.04 0.12
C ARG A 109 -15.42 6.00 1.65
N GLY A 110 -14.83 6.98 2.31
CA GLY A 110 -14.71 7.07 3.76
C GLY A 110 -14.06 5.82 4.36
N GLN A 111 -14.70 5.24 5.37
CA GLN A 111 -14.23 4.02 6.05
C GLN A 111 -14.16 2.78 5.14
N ARG A 112 -14.79 2.82 3.95
CA ARG A 112 -14.73 1.73 2.96
C ARG A 112 -13.57 1.89 1.98
N TYR A 113 -12.78 2.96 2.08
CA TYR A 113 -11.60 3.11 1.24
C TYR A 113 -10.61 1.96 1.52
N GLY A 114 -10.12 1.31 0.46
CA GLY A 114 -9.26 0.13 0.57
C GLY A 114 -9.98 -1.20 0.82
N HIS A 115 -11.31 -1.18 0.96
CA HIS A 115 -12.12 -2.40 0.99
C HIS A 115 -12.56 -2.81 -0.42
N ALA A 116 -12.71 -4.11 -0.66
CA ALA A 116 -13.31 -4.68 -1.86
C ALA A 116 -14.77 -4.22 -1.99
N ASP A 117 -15.18 -3.97 -3.23
CA ASP A 117 -16.55 -3.56 -3.50
C ASP A 117 -17.52 -4.72 -3.19
N PRO A 118 -18.71 -4.43 -2.61
CA PRO A 118 -19.74 -5.43 -2.37
C PRO A 118 -20.25 -5.97 -3.72
N GLY A 119 -19.74 -7.12 -4.13
CA GLY A 119 -19.99 -7.72 -5.45
C GLY A 119 -18.73 -8.13 -6.21
N ALA A 120 -17.54 -7.80 -5.71
CA ALA A 120 -16.29 -8.34 -6.23
C ALA A 120 -16.29 -9.88 -6.13
N PRO A 121 -15.72 -10.60 -7.13
CA PRO A 121 -15.65 -12.05 -7.09
C PRO A 121 -14.81 -12.51 -5.91
N SER A 122 -15.46 -13.14 -4.92
CA SER A 122 -14.82 -13.65 -3.70
C SER A 122 -14.30 -15.06 -3.90
N ARG A 123 -13.10 -15.38 -3.38
CA ARG A 123 -12.61 -16.76 -3.29
C ARG A 123 -12.88 -17.33 -1.91
N ALA A 124 -13.04 -18.64 -1.85
CA ALA A 124 -13.02 -19.36 -0.58
C ALA A 124 -11.57 -19.70 -0.21
N VAL A 125 -11.09 -19.18 0.92
CA VAL A 125 -9.71 -19.40 1.41
C VAL A 125 -9.76 -20.12 2.75
N GLU A 126 -9.03 -21.23 2.87
CA GLU A 126 -8.83 -21.92 4.15
C GLU A 126 -7.42 -21.64 4.66
N LEU A 127 -7.30 -20.91 5.77
CA LEU A 127 -6.04 -20.67 6.46
C LEU A 127 -5.81 -21.77 7.48
N ARG A 128 -4.68 -22.48 7.37
CA ARG A 128 -4.28 -23.51 8.33
C ARG A 128 -3.17 -22.99 9.22
N CYS A 129 -3.35 -23.06 10.54
CA CYS A 129 -2.36 -22.63 11.52
C CYS A 129 -2.21 -23.66 12.64
N ARG A 130 -1.10 -23.60 13.39
CA ARG A 130 -0.95 -24.39 14.62
C ARG A 130 -1.83 -23.81 15.72
N ARG A 131 -2.24 -24.66 16.67
CA ARG A 131 -3.03 -24.23 17.83
C ARG A 131 -2.16 -23.56 18.91
N GLU A 132 -1.55 -22.43 18.56
CA GLU A 132 -0.77 -21.59 19.46
C GLU A 132 -1.18 -20.10 19.32
N PRO A 133 -1.08 -19.28 20.39
CA PRO A 133 -1.63 -17.92 20.40
C PRO A 133 -1.14 -17.02 19.26
N ARG A 134 0.17 -17.01 18.99
CA ARG A 134 0.76 -16.18 17.93
C ARG A 134 0.24 -16.55 16.54
N ALA A 135 0.11 -17.85 16.28
CA ALA A 135 -0.37 -18.35 14.99
C ALA A 135 -1.86 -18.03 14.77
N LEU A 136 -2.66 -18.02 15.84
CA LEU A 136 -4.05 -17.58 15.80
C LEU A 136 -4.17 -16.08 15.49
N VAL A 137 -3.40 -15.23 16.16
CA VAL A 137 -3.42 -13.77 15.91
C VAL A 137 -2.99 -13.46 14.48
N HIS A 138 -1.92 -14.09 14.00
CA HIS A 138 -1.49 -13.93 12.60
C HIS A 138 -2.58 -14.39 11.62
N ALA A 139 -3.19 -15.55 11.87
CA ALA A 139 -4.26 -16.07 11.02
C ALA A 139 -5.50 -15.16 11.01
N ASP A 140 -5.87 -14.57 12.15
CA ASP A 140 -6.98 -13.62 12.24
C ASP A 140 -6.69 -12.32 11.48
N VAL A 141 -5.49 -11.74 11.66
CA VAL A 141 -5.07 -10.53 10.94
C VAL A 141 -5.08 -10.77 9.42
N VAL A 142 -4.51 -11.89 8.98
CA VAL A 142 -4.51 -12.26 7.55
C VAL A 142 -5.94 -12.48 7.05
N ALA A 143 -6.81 -13.14 7.81
CA ALA A 143 -8.21 -13.33 7.43
C ALA A 143 -8.95 -12.00 7.30
N ARG A 144 -8.73 -11.04 8.20
CA ARG A 144 -9.32 -9.69 8.10
C ARG A 144 -8.83 -8.93 6.87
N LEU A 145 -7.53 -9.00 6.57
CA LEU A 145 -6.97 -8.37 5.36
C LEU A 145 -7.54 -8.97 4.08
N LEU A 146 -7.61 -10.30 3.97
CA LEU A 146 -8.17 -10.97 2.80
C LEU A 146 -9.65 -10.64 2.59
N ARG A 147 -10.44 -10.61 3.67
CA ARG A 147 -11.86 -10.17 3.61
C ARG A 147 -11.99 -8.71 3.22
N ALA A 148 -11.17 -7.84 3.82
CA ALA A 148 -11.24 -6.41 3.56
C ALA A 148 -10.80 -6.09 2.13
N VAL A 149 -9.63 -6.53 1.69
CA VAL A 149 -9.00 -6.11 0.43
C VAL A 149 -9.53 -6.88 -0.78
N HIS A 150 -9.83 -8.17 -0.64
CA HIS A 150 -10.27 -9.02 -1.76
C HIS A 150 -11.75 -9.42 -1.71
N GLY A 151 -12.43 -9.19 -0.58
CA GLY A 151 -13.79 -9.69 -0.39
C GLY A 151 -13.84 -11.21 -0.18
N ASP A 152 -12.72 -11.85 0.12
CA ASP A 152 -12.63 -13.32 0.21
C ASP A 152 -13.41 -13.87 1.40
N THR A 153 -14.01 -15.05 1.21
CA THR A 153 -14.59 -15.83 2.32
C THR A 153 -13.50 -16.68 2.95
N VAL A 154 -12.98 -16.24 4.10
CA VAL A 154 -11.85 -16.89 4.78
C VAL A 154 -12.31 -17.74 5.96
N ARG A 155 -11.90 -19.01 6.01
CA ARG A 155 -12.07 -19.92 7.15
C ARG A 155 -10.71 -20.24 7.78
N ILE A 156 -10.59 -20.17 9.09
CA ILE A 156 -9.38 -20.55 9.81
C ILE A 156 -9.55 -21.98 10.36
N ARG A 157 -8.57 -22.84 10.14
CA ARG A 157 -8.52 -24.21 10.67
C ARG A 157 -7.22 -24.40 11.45
N CYS A 158 -7.37 -24.68 12.74
CA CYS A 158 -6.23 -25.03 13.58
C CYS A 158 -5.91 -26.51 13.43
N VAL A 159 -4.63 -26.83 13.21
CA VAL A 159 -4.12 -28.19 13.20
C VAL A 159 -3.32 -28.39 14.48
N GLY A 160 -3.75 -29.34 15.31
CA GLY A 160 -3.00 -29.79 16.48
C GLY A 160 -2.30 -31.10 16.19
N VAL A 161 -1.14 -31.33 16.80
CA VAL A 161 -0.70 -32.70 17.07
C VAL A 161 -1.58 -33.19 18.21
N SER A 162 -2.34 -34.25 17.99
CA SER A 162 -3.02 -34.96 19.08
C SER A 162 -1.97 -35.53 20.03
N ALA A 163 -1.67 -34.81 21.11
CA ALA A 163 -0.97 -35.38 22.24
C ALA A 163 -1.97 -36.23 23.02
N GLY A 164 -2.00 -37.54 22.73
CA GLY A 164 -2.62 -38.56 23.58
C GLY A 164 -4.16 -38.57 23.63
N ALA A 165 -4.73 -39.70 23.19
CA ALA A 165 -6.07 -40.21 23.43
C ALA A 165 -7.04 -39.34 24.28
N GLY A 166 -8.09 -38.84 23.63
CA GLY A 166 -9.29 -38.31 24.27
C GLY A 166 -10.25 -37.76 23.23
N SER A 167 -11.35 -38.46 22.97
CA SER A 167 -12.43 -38.04 22.08
C SER A 167 -13.03 -36.71 22.55
N GLY A 168 -12.63 -35.62 21.92
CA GLY A 168 -13.24 -34.30 22.10
C GLY A 168 -13.30 -33.61 20.74
N ALA A 169 -14.52 -33.30 20.29
CA ALA A 169 -14.81 -32.69 19.00
C ALA A 169 -13.84 -31.54 18.67
N GLY A 170 -13.24 -31.58 17.48
CA GLY A 170 -12.39 -30.52 16.99
C GLY A 170 -13.17 -29.20 16.93
N ALA A 171 -12.94 -28.32 17.90
CA ALA A 171 -13.48 -26.97 17.88
C ALA A 171 -12.87 -26.20 16.71
N GLY A 172 -13.55 -26.21 15.57
CA GLY A 172 -13.27 -25.35 14.44
C GLY A 172 -13.88 -23.98 14.70
N VAL A 173 -13.03 -22.96 14.83
CA VAL A 173 -13.50 -21.57 14.92
C VAL A 173 -13.83 -21.11 13.49
N SER A 174 -15.07 -21.33 13.07
CA SER A 174 -15.56 -20.90 11.76
C SER A 174 -16.14 -19.49 11.86
N HIS A 175 -15.38 -18.49 11.43
CA HIS A 175 -15.93 -17.17 11.17
C HIS A 175 -16.41 -17.13 9.71
N ALA A 176 -17.68 -17.44 9.49
CA ALA A 176 -18.35 -17.21 8.20
C ALA A 176 -19.25 -15.98 8.34
N GLY A 177 -19.07 -14.98 7.48
CA GLY A 177 -19.87 -13.78 7.50
C GLY A 177 -19.28 -12.66 6.64
N PRO A 178 -20.08 -11.60 6.37
CA PRO A 178 -19.60 -10.39 5.70
C PRO A 178 -18.39 -9.79 6.45
N PRO A 179 -17.56 -8.96 5.78
CA PRO A 179 -16.43 -8.32 6.44
C PRO A 179 -16.92 -7.64 7.73
N PRO A 180 -16.26 -7.87 8.88
CA PRO A 180 -16.68 -7.24 10.12
C PRO A 180 -16.61 -5.71 9.95
N PRO A 181 -17.52 -4.95 10.59
CA PRO A 181 -17.35 -3.50 10.68
C PRO A 181 -15.97 -3.18 11.29
N PRO A 182 -15.38 -2.00 11.02
CA PRO A 182 -14.10 -1.62 11.60
C PRO A 182 -14.12 -1.88 13.11
N ALA A 183 -13.21 -2.73 13.57
CA ALA A 183 -13.30 -3.33 14.89
C ALA A 183 -13.31 -2.26 15.99
N SER A 184 -14.29 -2.30 16.87
CA SER A 184 -14.12 -1.72 18.20
C SER A 184 -13.09 -2.56 18.96
N VAL A 185 -12.26 -1.89 19.77
CA VAL A 185 -11.19 -2.51 20.58
C VAL A 185 -11.70 -3.70 21.41
N SER A 186 -12.99 -3.69 21.78
CA SER A 186 -13.66 -4.76 22.54
C SER A 186 -13.71 -6.12 21.85
N ALA A 187 -13.67 -6.20 20.52
CA ALA A 187 -13.71 -7.47 19.79
C ALA A 187 -12.43 -8.32 19.96
N TRP A 188 -11.34 -7.71 20.46
CA TRP A 188 -10.09 -8.42 20.74
C TRP A 188 -10.13 -9.17 22.07
N ALA A 189 -10.97 -8.75 23.01
CA ALA A 189 -11.10 -9.39 24.33
C ALA A 189 -11.71 -10.80 24.24
N ASP A 190 -12.65 -11.03 23.33
CA ASP A 190 -13.30 -12.34 23.16
C ASP A 190 -12.44 -13.34 22.37
N LEU A 191 -11.60 -12.85 21.45
CA LEU A 191 -10.64 -13.66 20.69
C LEU A 191 -9.43 -14.09 21.53
N LEU A 192 -9.12 -13.31 22.56
CA LEU A 192 -8.08 -13.57 23.53
C LEU A 192 -8.75 -13.83 24.87
N ALA A 193 -9.31 -15.03 25.06
CA ALA A 193 -9.34 -15.62 26.40
C ALA A 193 -7.89 -15.79 26.85
N LEU A 194 -7.30 -14.67 27.30
CA LEU A 194 -5.95 -14.59 27.80
C LEU A 194 -5.85 -15.54 29.00
N PRO A 195 -4.74 -16.27 29.16
CA PRO A 195 -4.47 -16.89 30.44
C PRO A 195 -4.48 -15.79 31.52
N ALA A 196 -4.91 -16.15 32.74
CA ALA A 196 -5.28 -15.21 33.81
C ALA A 196 -4.16 -14.24 34.28
N ASP A 197 -2.97 -14.34 33.70
CA ASP A 197 -1.76 -13.59 33.95
C ASP A 197 -1.55 -12.39 32.99
N ILE A 198 -2.39 -12.20 31.97
CA ILE A 198 -2.29 -11.05 31.04
C ILE A 198 -3.57 -10.20 31.07
N SER A 199 -3.44 -8.97 31.56
CA SER A 199 -4.53 -7.97 31.57
C SER A 199 -4.29 -6.92 30.49
N LEU A 200 -5.23 -6.77 29.55
CA LEU A 200 -5.30 -5.62 28.64
C LEU A 200 -6.37 -4.65 29.16
N THR A 201 -5.95 -3.56 29.79
CA THR A 201 -6.84 -2.43 30.05
C THR A 201 -6.98 -1.62 28.77
N ALA A 202 -8.22 -1.44 28.30
CA ALA A 202 -8.50 -0.47 27.26
C ALA A 202 -8.08 0.91 27.78
N ALA A 203 -7.12 1.55 27.13
CA ALA A 203 -6.95 2.98 27.29
C ALA A 203 -8.22 3.63 26.73
N ASP A 204 -8.81 4.55 27.50
CA ASP A 204 -9.98 5.32 27.08
C ASP A 204 -9.77 5.83 25.65
N ALA A 205 -10.83 5.69 24.85
CA ALA A 205 -10.85 6.25 23.50
C ALA A 205 -10.37 7.70 23.57
N PRO A 206 -9.44 8.14 22.70
CA PRO A 206 -9.13 9.55 22.63
C PRO A 206 -10.46 10.26 22.30
N ALA A 207 -10.89 11.12 23.23
CA ALA A 207 -12.09 11.92 23.10
C ALA A 207 -12.12 12.58 21.72
N ASP A 208 -13.31 12.60 21.13
CA ASP A 208 -13.60 13.15 19.82
C ASP A 208 -12.76 14.41 19.52
N VAL A 209 -11.88 14.30 18.52
CA VAL A 209 -11.16 15.46 17.99
C VAL A 209 -12.16 16.27 17.18
N HIS A 210 -12.82 17.21 17.85
CA HIS A 210 -13.58 18.26 17.18
C HIS A 210 -12.61 19.20 16.44
N PHE A 211 -12.59 19.11 15.11
CA PHE A 211 -12.05 20.18 14.29
C PHE A 211 -13.04 21.36 14.33
N SER A 212 -12.75 22.35 15.18
CA SER A 212 -13.39 23.65 15.13
C SER A 212 -12.93 24.36 13.86
N ALA A 213 -13.85 24.52 12.90
CA ALA A 213 -13.63 25.39 11.76
C ALA A 213 -13.75 26.83 12.25
N ASP A 214 -12.62 27.45 12.59
CA ASP A 214 -12.54 28.91 12.74
C ASP A 214 -12.90 29.55 11.39
N THR A 215 -14.11 30.10 11.34
CA THR A 215 -14.55 30.97 10.26
C THR A 215 -14.02 32.37 10.59
N PRO A 216 -13.21 33.02 9.73
CA PRO A 216 -12.83 34.39 9.99
C PRO A 216 -14.06 35.28 9.81
N ALA A 217 -14.46 35.93 10.90
CA ALA A 217 -15.49 36.94 10.91
C ALA A 217 -15.06 38.13 10.05
N ASP A 218 -15.89 38.39 9.06
CA ASP A 218 -16.00 39.62 8.29
C ASP A 218 -16.26 40.79 9.26
N THR A 219 -15.34 41.75 9.32
CA THR A 219 -15.63 43.10 9.84
C THR A 219 -15.12 44.14 8.84
N ARG A 220 -16.04 44.52 7.95
CA ARG A 220 -16.16 45.88 7.42
C ARG A 220 -16.54 46.83 8.55
N SER A 221 -15.77 47.90 8.72
CA SER A 221 -16.22 49.28 8.91
C SER A 221 -15.04 50.22 8.66
#